data_AF-A0A7J4JHS4-F1
#
_entry.id   AF-A0A7J4JHS4-F1
#
_cell.length_a   1.000
_cell.length_b   1.000
_cell.length_c   1.000
_cell.angle_alpha   90.00
_cell.angle_beta   90.00
_cell.angle_gamma   90.00
#
_symmetry.space_group_name_H-M   'P 1'
#
loop_
_entity.id
_entity.type
_entity.pdbx_description
1 polymer ?
#
loop_
_entity_poly.entity_id
_entity_poly.type
_entity_poly.pdbx_seq_one_letter_code
_entity_poly.pdbx_strand_id
1 'polypeptide(L)'
;MKESAETRFFLGTKKGFYALVIITAFMLLNNILATTLFAQAIQATAAGAGAGPAVVDVGSGLNYGPKTTLKPMPLAQDEQPTFQGFRTRVKALPTISELAIAPSSSDLVQDLVNNIIPTGVPWYSDEAGGVTFDDPIYAQQTWGPYEETIQLSGEDEQRWSTIVNSFTCDYCCGSPQQPTIITRCGCAHAKAARGMARWFIQSYGDKFSDEEIYGEMAR
;
A
#
# COMPACT_ATOMS: atom_id res chain seq x y z
N MET A 1 44.92 -2.53 14.20
CA MET A 1 43.76 -3.06 13.45
C MET A 1 44.30 -3.76 12.20
N LYS A 2 44.06 -5.06 12.04
CA LYS A 2 44.47 -5.80 10.82
C LYS A 2 43.36 -5.60 9.78
N GLU A 3 43.68 -4.92 8.67
CA GLU A 3 42.82 -4.96 7.48
C GLU A 3 42.67 -6.40 7.00
N SER A 4 41.45 -6.80 6.65
CA SER A 4 41.16 -8.16 6.19
C SER A 4 41.71 -8.36 4.77
N ALA A 5 42.03 -9.62 4.43
CA ALA A 5 42.60 -9.99 3.14
C ALA A 5 41.66 -9.65 1.95
N GLU A 6 40.36 -9.50 2.21
CA GLU A 6 39.34 -9.16 1.22
C GLU A 6 39.44 -7.69 0.76
N THR A 7 39.80 -6.77 1.65
CA THR A 7 39.99 -5.34 1.30
C THR A 7 41.16 -5.14 0.34
N ARG A 8 42.18 -6.02 0.41
CA ARG A 8 43.34 -5.98 -0.49
C ARG A 8 43.03 -6.44 -1.92
N PHE A 9 42.01 -7.28 -2.10
CA PHE A 9 41.66 -7.82 -3.42
C PHE A 9 41.07 -6.75 -4.34
N PHE A 10 40.17 -5.91 -3.81
CA PHE A 10 39.48 -4.86 -4.57
C PHE A 10 40.37 -3.65 -4.87
N LEU A 11 41.27 -3.29 -3.96
CA LEU A 11 42.10 -2.07 -4.08
C LEU A 11 43.52 -2.33 -4.61
N GLY A 12 44.00 -3.58 -4.60
CA GLY A 12 45.39 -3.92 -4.94
C GLY A 12 45.65 -4.33 -6.38
N THR A 13 44.62 -4.54 -7.21
CA THR A 13 44.78 -4.97 -8.60
C THR A 13 44.02 -4.07 -9.56
N LYS A 14 44.59 -3.81 -10.75
CA LYS A 14 43.92 -3.04 -11.81
C LYS A 14 42.52 -3.62 -12.11
N LYS A 15 42.36 -4.94 -12.06
CA LYS A 15 41.08 -5.64 -12.27
C LYS A 15 40.05 -5.34 -11.17
N GLY A 16 40.47 -5.29 -9.89
CA GLY A 16 39.59 -4.91 -8.76
C GLY A 16 39.10 -3.47 -8.86
N PHE A 17 39.99 -2.55 -9.27
CA PHE A 17 39.62 -1.15 -9.52
C PHE A 17 38.59 -1.01 -10.65
N TYR A 18 38.79 -1.69 -11.78
CA TYR A 18 37.81 -1.66 -12.89
C TYR A 18 36.45 -2.25 -12.49
N ALA A 19 36.42 -3.34 -11.71
CA ALA A 19 35.17 -3.91 -11.23
C ALA A 19 34.41 -2.93 -10.31
N LEU A 20 35.12 -2.23 -9.41
CA LEU A 20 34.52 -1.22 -8.54
C LEU A 20 33.97 -0.03 -9.34
N VAL A 21 34.72 0.46 -10.33
CA VAL A 21 34.28 1.56 -11.21
C VAL A 21 33.04 1.15 -12.01
N ILE A 22 32.99 -0.07 -12.54
CA ILE A 22 31.83 -0.57 -13.28
C ILE A 22 30.62 -0.69 -12.37
N ILE A 23 30.74 -1.28 -11.18
CA ILE A 23 29.63 -1.42 -10.22
C ILE A 23 29.12 -0.04 -9.79
N THR A 24 30.02 0.89 -9.47
CA THR A 24 29.66 2.25 -9.08
C THR A 24 28.99 2.99 -10.23
N ALA A 25 29.51 2.87 -11.45
CA ALA A 25 28.89 3.44 -12.64
C ALA A 25 27.52 2.83 -12.93
N PHE A 26 27.35 1.52 -12.70
CA PHE A 26 26.06 0.84 -12.88
C PHE A 26 25.05 1.27 -11.82
N MET A 27 25.46 1.43 -10.56
CA MET A 27 24.63 1.98 -9.49
C MET A 27 24.25 3.45 -9.77
N LEU A 28 25.19 4.27 -10.24
CA LEU A 28 24.93 5.65 -10.66
C LEU A 28 23.99 5.71 -11.87
N LEU A 29 24.21 4.90 -12.90
CA LEU A 29 23.33 4.84 -14.07
C LEU A 29 21.95 4.33 -13.70
N ASN A 30 21.83 3.32 -12.83
CA ASN A 30 20.53 2.80 -12.41
C ASN A 30 19.76 3.84 -11.56
N ASN A 31 20.47 4.57 -10.70
CA ASN A 31 19.87 5.63 -9.89
C ASN A 31 19.49 6.85 -10.76
N ILE A 32 20.31 7.24 -11.73
CA ILE A 32 20.02 8.32 -12.68
C ILE A 32 18.89 7.92 -13.66
N LEU A 33 18.86 6.69 -14.17
CA LEU A 33 17.81 6.24 -15.08
C LEU A 33 16.47 6.08 -14.36
N ALA A 34 16.47 5.56 -13.12
CA ALA A 34 15.24 5.48 -12.31
C ALA A 34 14.71 6.88 -11.95
N THR A 35 15.58 7.80 -11.54
CA THR A 35 15.18 9.18 -11.22
C THR A 35 14.73 9.97 -12.43
N THR A 36 15.34 9.77 -13.61
CA THR A 36 14.91 10.45 -14.86
C THR A 36 13.61 9.89 -15.41
N LEU A 37 13.37 8.58 -15.35
CA LEU A 37 12.09 7.98 -15.73
C LEU A 37 10.94 8.44 -14.83
N PHE A 38 11.19 8.57 -13.52
CA PHE A 38 10.18 9.07 -12.57
C PHE A 38 9.99 10.59 -12.66
N ALA A 39 11.07 11.36 -12.82
CA ALA A 39 10.99 12.79 -13.08
C ALA A 39 10.25 13.10 -14.38
N GLN A 40 10.39 12.26 -15.41
CA GLN A 40 9.59 12.34 -16.64
C GLN A 40 8.14 11.91 -16.43
N ALA A 41 7.83 10.93 -15.56
CA ALA A 41 6.45 10.59 -15.18
C ALA A 41 5.76 11.72 -14.38
N ILE A 42 6.50 12.39 -13.49
CA ILE A 42 6.04 13.56 -12.73
C ILE A 42 5.94 14.82 -13.62
N GLN A 43 6.86 15.01 -14.58
CA GLN A 43 6.81 16.15 -15.51
C GLN A 43 5.77 15.95 -16.63
N ALA A 44 5.53 14.73 -17.09
CA ALA A 44 4.49 14.43 -18.08
C ALA A 44 3.08 14.61 -17.49
N THR A 45 2.90 14.43 -16.18
CA THR A 45 1.67 14.77 -15.46
C THR A 45 1.56 16.28 -15.18
N ALA A 46 2.68 16.99 -14.98
CA ALA A 46 2.69 18.45 -14.81
C ALA A 46 2.46 19.25 -16.11
N ALA A 47 2.82 18.71 -17.28
CA ALA A 47 2.73 19.41 -18.56
C ALA A 47 1.36 19.27 -19.26
N GLY A 48 0.44 18.44 -18.75
CA GLY A 48 -0.82 18.11 -19.43
C GLY A 48 -2.11 18.24 -18.62
N ALA A 49 -2.07 18.46 -17.30
CA ALA A 49 -3.26 18.42 -16.46
C ALA A 49 -3.52 19.77 -15.79
N GLY A 50 -4.63 20.41 -16.14
CA GLY A 50 -5.27 21.34 -15.23
C GLY A 50 -5.59 20.62 -13.92
N ALA A 51 -5.22 21.24 -12.79
CA ALA A 51 -5.67 21.00 -11.41
C ALA A 51 -6.41 19.67 -11.15
N GLY A 52 -5.72 18.54 -11.30
CA GLY A 52 -6.21 17.20 -10.97
C GLY A 52 -5.13 16.43 -10.21
N PRO A 53 -5.50 15.56 -9.26
CA PRO A 53 -4.55 14.93 -8.36
C PRO A 53 -3.65 13.94 -9.13
N ALA A 54 -2.33 14.12 -9.01
CA ALA A 54 -1.32 13.41 -9.80
C ALA A 54 -1.33 11.90 -9.53
N VAL A 55 -1.51 11.10 -10.57
CA VAL A 55 -1.35 9.64 -10.52
C VAL A 55 0.14 9.31 -10.66
N VAL A 56 0.69 8.55 -9.72
CA VAL A 56 2.05 8.04 -9.70
C VAL A 56 2.06 6.64 -10.31
N ASP A 57 2.65 6.48 -11.50
CA ASP A 57 2.91 5.17 -12.09
C ASP A 57 4.19 4.58 -11.47
N VAL A 58 4.07 3.50 -10.71
CA VAL A 58 5.21 2.80 -10.09
C VAL A 58 5.73 1.63 -10.95
N GLY A 59 5.32 1.57 -12.21
CA GLY A 59 5.68 0.54 -13.17
C GLY A 59 4.81 -0.71 -13.09
N SER A 60 4.91 -1.59 -14.09
CA SER A 60 4.12 -2.83 -14.21
C SER A 60 2.59 -2.64 -14.21
N GLY A 61 2.11 -1.45 -14.59
CA GLY A 61 0.68 -1.12 -14.61
C GLY A 61 0.10 -0.80 -13.23
N LEU A 62 0.95 -0.53 -12.24
CA LEU A 62 0.54 -0.13 -10.89
C LEU A 62 0.47 1.40 -10.83
N ASN A 63 -0.75 1.90 -10.75
CA ASN A 63 -1.02 3.31 -10.57
C ASN A 63 -1.42 3.58 -9.12
N TYR A 64 -0.74 4.52 -8.48
CA TYR A 64 -1.06 5.04 -7.16
C TYR A 64 -1.56 6.49 -7.30
N GLY A 65 -2.46 6.94 -6.44
CA GLY A 65 -2.87 8.34 -6.49
C GLY A 65 -3.91 8.73 -5.45
N PRO A 66 -4.43 9.98 -5.56
CA PRO A 66 -5.49 10.62 -4.80
C PRO A 66 -6.32 9.71 -3.91
N LYS A 67 -7.15 8.98 -4.65
CA LYS A 67 -8.22 8.11 -4.20
C LYS A 67 -7.93 6.67 -4.55
N THR A 68 -6.66 6.27 -4.48
CA THR A 68 -6.25 4.93 -4.84
C THR A 68 -5.30 4.40 -3.77
N THR A 69 -5.49 3.14 -3.39
CA THR A 69 -4.54 2.38 -2.58
C THR A 69 -4.04 1.17 -3.35
N LEU A 70 -2.92 0.60 -2.92
CA LEU A 70 -2.37 -0.64 -3.44
C LEU A 70 -2.52 -1.74 -2.40
N LYS A 71 -3.29 -2.80 -2.74
CA LYS A 71 -3.44 -3.95 -1.85
C LYS A 71 -3.02 -5.25 -2.52
N PRO A 72 -2.23 -6.12 -1.84
CA PRO A 72 -2.06 -7.50 -2.28
C PRO A 72 -3.38 -8.27 -2.18
N MET A 73 -3.88 -8.71 -3.34
CA MET A 73 -5.10 -9.50 -3.48
C MET A 73 -4.75 -10.93 -3.87
N PRO A 74 -5.57 -11.95 -3.52
CA PRO A 74 -5.36 -13.31 -4.00
C PRO A 74 -5.46 -13.32 -5.53
N LEU A 75 -4.73 -14.25 -6.15
CA LEU A 75 -4.81 -14.44 -7.59
C LEU A 75 -6.20 -14.92 -7.99
N ALA A 76 -6.83 -14.23 -8.95
CA ALA A 76 -7.97 -14.78 -9.66
C ALA A 76 -7.54 -15.99 -10.50
N GLN A 77 -8.53 -16.74 -11.00
CA GLN A 77 -8.27 -17.81 -11.96
C GLN A 77 -7.49 -17.25 -13.16
N ASP A 78 -6.38 -17.90 -13.50
CA ASP A 78 -5.46 -17.54 -14.60
C ASP A 78 -4.63 -16.24 -14.40
N GLU A 79 -4.65 -15.66 -13.20
CA GLU A 79 -3.83 -14.49 -12.85
C GLU A 79 -2.42 -14.90 -12.41
N GLN A 80 -1.40 -14.21 -12.93
CA GLN A 80 -0.01 -14.41 -12.50
C GLN A 80 0.35 -13.42 -11.38
N PRO A 81 1.19 -13.81 -10.41
CA PRO A 81 1.62 -12.92 -9.35
C PRO A 81 2.48 -11.78 -9.90
N THR A 82 2.35 -10.59 -9.30
CA THR A 82 3.18 -9.42 -9.64
C THR A 82 4.66 -9.71 -9.41
N PHE A 83 4.97 -10.52 -8.39
CA PHE A 83 6.34 -10.89 -8.02
C PHE A 83 6.47 -12.41 -7.96
N GLN A 84 7.58 -12.95 -8.49
CA GLN A 84 7.82 -14.40 -8.46
C GLN A 84 7.86 -14.93 -7.02
N GLY A 85 7.19 -16.06 -6.78
CA GLY A 85 7.10 -16.71 -5.46
C GLY A 85 5.97 -16.20 -4.56
N PHE A 86 5.25 -15.15 -4.96
CA PHE A 86 4.06 -14.67 -4.25
C PHE A 86 2.79 -15.35 -4.78
N ARG A 87 1.76 -15.46 -3.94
CA ARG A 87 0.43 -15.99 -4.32
C ARG A 87 -0.62 -14.89 -4.38
N THR A 88 -0.16 -13.65 -4.55
CA THR A 88 -0.97 -12.44 -4.60
C THR A 88 -0.58 -11.58 -5.79
N ARG A 89 -1.52 -10.78 -6.29
CA ARG A 89 -1.26 -9.66 -7.19
C ARG A 89 -1.59 -8.35 -6.50
N VAL A 90 -0.72 -7.36 -6.63
CA VAL A 90 -1.03 -6.01 -6.16
C VAL A 90 -2.07 -5.39 -7.09
N LYS A 91 -3.20 -4.96 -6.53
CA LYS A 91 -4.28 -4.28 -7.26
C LYS A 91 -4.42 -2.85 -6.74
N ALA A 92 -4.67 -1.93 -7.67
CA ALA A 92 -5.09 -0.57 -7.37
C ALA A 92 -6.59 -0.58 -7.04
N LEU A 93 -6.96 0.00 -5.90
CA LEU A 93 -8.34 0.01 -5.41
C LEU A 93 -8.78 1.45 -5.14
N PRO A 94 -10.00 1.84 -5.53
CA PRO A 94 -10.51 3.17 -5.25
C PRO A 94 -10.73 3.36 -3.75
N THR A 95 -10.64 4.59 -3.25
CA THR A 95 -10.79 4.90 -1.82
C THR A 95 -11.71 6.11 -1.62
N ILE A 96 -12.29 6.24 -0.42
CA ILE A 96 -13.22 7.32 -0.11
C ILE A 96 -12.51 8.59 0.37
N SER A 97 -11.28 8.47 0.91
CA SER A 97 -10.44 9.61 1.28
C SER A 97 -9.41 9.93 0.19
N GLU A 98 -9.01 11.21 0.12
CA GLU A 98 -7.86 11.67 -0.67
C GLU A 98 -6.62 11.73 0.22
N LEU A 99 -5.52 11.09 -0.20
CA LEU A 99 -4.23 11.23 0.48
C LEU A 99 -3.39 12.35 -0.13
N ALA A 100 -2.71 13.10 0.72
CA ALA A 100 -1.70 14.05 0.27
C ALA A 100 -0.51 13.27 -0.30
N ILE A 101 -0.16 13.52 -1.57
CA ILE A 101 1.07 12.98 -2.17
C ILE A 101 2.24 13.84 -1.71
N ALA A 102 3.21 13.20 -1.07
CA ALA A 102 4.45 13.84 -0.69
C ALA A 102 5.26 14.19 -1.95
N PRO A 103 5.87 15.41 -2.00
CA PRO A 103 6.80 15.76 -3.07
C PRO A 103 7.94 14.74 -3.18
N SER A 104 8.40 14.49 -4.41
CA SER A 104 9.53 13.58 -4.64
C SER A 104 10.80 14.08 -3.93
N SER A 105 11.43 13.15 -3.22
CA SER A 105 12.71 13.31 -2.53
C SER A 105 13.91 12.92 -3.42
N SER A 106 13.68 12.55 -4.68
CA SER A 106 14.66 11.97 -5.62
C SER A 106 15.24 10.61 -5.21
N ASP A 107 14.77 10.03 -4.09
CA ASP A 107 15.01 8.65 -3.70
C ASP A 107 13.71 7.86 -3.88
N LEU A 108 13.73 6.88 -4.78
CA LEU A 108 12.56 6.07 -5.12
C LEU A 108 12.00 5.30 -3.91
N VAL A 109 12.87 4.75 -3.06
CA VAL A 109 12.42 3.98 -1.90
C VAL A 109 11.77 4.91 -0.89
N GLN A 110 12.37 6.07 -0.67
CA GLN A 110 11.81 7.06 0.24
C GLN A 110 10.49 7.62 -0.28
N ASP A 111 10.39 7.89 -1.58
CA ASP A 111 9.15 8.35 -2.22
C ASP A 111 8.05 7.31 -2.11
N LEU A 112 8.39 6.02 -2.23
CA LEU A 112 7.45 4.92 -2.05
C LEU A 112 6.94 4.86 -0.60
N VAL A 113 7.84 4.95 0.39
CA VAL A 113 7.48 4.95 1.82
C VAL A 113 6.60 6.14 2.15
N ASN A 114 6.96 7.33 1.69
CA ASN A 114 6.24 8.57 1.95
C ASN A 114 4.83 8.60 1.36
N ASN A 115 4.60 7.83 0.29
CA ASN A 115 3.33 7.86 -0.43
C ASN A 115 2.48 6.60 -0.21
N ILE A 116 3.04 5.44 0.11
CA ILE A 116 2.25 4.21 0.35
C ILE A 116 1.71 4.13 1.77
N ILE A 117 2.48 4.58 2.77
CA ILE A 117 2.02 4.57 4.16
C ILE A 117 1.13 5.80 4.35
N PRO A 118 -0.18 5.64 4.60
CA PRO A 118 -1.04 6.78 4.81
C PRO A 118 -0.62 7.52 6.08
N THR A 119 -0.75 8.85 6.06
CA THR A 119 -0.48 9.72 7.22
C THR A 119 -1.59 10.74 7.35
N GLY A 120 -1.74 11.32 8.54
CA GLY A 120 -2.73 12.35 8.82
C GLY A 120 -4.10 11.84 9.26
N VAL A 121 -5.09 12.72 9.13
CA VAL A 121 -6.43 12.54 9.68
C VAL A 121 -7.44 12.42 8.54
N PRO A 122 -8.14 11.27 8.39
CA PRO A 122 -9.18 11.13 7.38
C PRO A 122 -10.38 12.05 7.69
N TRP A 123 -11.12 12.45 6.66
CA TRP A 123 -12.25 13.39 6.81
C TRP A 123 -13.38 12.84 7.72
N TYR A 124 -13.47 11.52 7.86
CA TYR A 124 -14.45 10.84 8.72
C TYR A 124 -13.96 10.62 10.16
N SER A 125 -12.75 11.09 10.51
CA SER A 125 -12.11 10.83 11.81
C SER A 125 -13.02 11.13 12.99
N ASP A 126 -13.64 12.31 13.03
CA ASP A 126 -14.46 12.76 14.16
C ASP A 126 -15.69 11.85 14.37
N GLU A 127 -16.36 11.46 13.28
CA GLU A 127 -17.50 10.53 13.31
C GLU A 127 -17.09 9.11 13.72
N ALA A 128 -15.86 8.72 13.37
CA ALA A 128 -15.29 7.41 13.68
C ALA A 128 -14.67 7.33 15.09
N GLY A 129 -14.64 8.43 15.86
CA GLY A 129 -14.09 8.46 17.22
C GLY A 129 -12.64 8.97 17.32
N GLY A 130 -12.22 9.81 16.38
CA GLY A 130 -10.90 10.45 16.38
C GLY A 130 -9.77 9.59 15.81
N VAL A 131 -10.08 8.64 14.93
CA VAL A 131 -9.10 7.74 14.31
C VAL A 131 -8.18 8.49 13.34
N THR A 132 -6.89 8.21 13.40
CA THR A 132 -5.88 8.80 12.51
C THR A 132 -4.99 7.71 11.92
N PHE A 133 -4.36 8.00 10.79
CA PHE A 133 -3.35 7.10 10.22
C PHE A 133 -2.05 7.10 11.04
N ASP A 134 -1.82 8.16 11.82
CA ASP A 134 -0.62 8.34 12.64
C ASP A 134 -0.67 7.59 13.99
N ASP A 135 -1.86 7.13 14.41
CA ASP A 135 -2.04 6.27 15.60
C ASP A 135 -2.79 4.97 15.27
N PRO A 136 -2.11 4.01 14.62
CA PRO A 136 -2.73 2.75 14.20
C PRO A 136 -3.18 1.87 15.37
N ILE A 137 -2.61 2.05 16.57
CA ILE A 137 -2.99 1.29 17.76
C ILE A 137 -4.31 1.80 18.31
N TYR A 138 -4.46 3.13 18.46
CA TYR A 138 -5.74 3.74 18.84
C TYR A 138 -6.82 3.43 17.80
N ALA A 139 -6.50 3.53 16.50
CA ALA A 139 -7.43 3.18 15.44
C ALA A 139 -7.90 1.71 15.57
N GLN A 140 -6.97 0.75 15.73
CA GLN A 140 -7.33 -0.66 15.94
C GLN A 140 -8.27 -0.87 17.13
N GLN A 141 -8.00 -0.21 18.25
CA GLN A 141 -8.81 -0.30 19.46
C GLN A 141 -10.19 0.33 19.29
N THR A 142 -10.30 1.35 18.45
CA THR A 142 -11.56 2.05 18.15
C THR A 142 -12.43 1.22 17.20
N TRP A 143 -11.84 0.62 16.16
CA TRP A 143 -12.58 -0.16 15.17
C TRP A 143 -13.06 -1.52 15.68
N GLY A 144 -12.27 -2.18 16.53
CA GLY A 144 -12.56 -3.54 17.01
C GLY A 144 -13.94 -3.72 17.66
N PRO A 145 -14.37 -2.84 18.58
CA PRO A 145 -15.69 -2.93 19.20
C PRO A 145 -16.87 -2.91 18.22
N TYR A 146 -16.75 -2.19 17.10
CA TYR A 146 -17.83 -2.10 16.12
C TYR A 146 -18.20 -3.43 15.46
N GLU A 147 -17.33 -4.44 15.51
CA GLU A 147 -17.67 -5.79 15.06
C GLU A 147 -18.91 -6.35 15.81
N GLU A 148 -19.03 -6.03 17.10
CA GLU A 148 -20.07 -6.55 17.98
C GLU A 148 -21.19 -5.53 18.22
N THR A 149 -20.86 -4.23 18.28
CA THR A 149 -21.83 -3.19 18.63
C THR A 149 -22.66 -2.71 17.45
N ILE A 150 -22.16 -2.82 16.22
CA ILE A 150 -22.92 -2.47 15.01
C ILE A 150 -23.57 -3.74 14.47
N GLN A 151 -24.89 -3.71 14.29
CA GLN A 151 -25.65 -4.81 13.73
C GLN A 151 -26.22 -4.35 12.39
N LEU A 152 -25.75 -4.98 11.30
CA LEU A 152 -26.31 -4.74 9.96
C LEU A 152 -27.42 -5.76 9.69
N SER A 153 -28.23 -5.50 8.68
CA SER A 153 -29.29 -6.43 8.29
C SER A 153 -29.57 -6.35 6.80
N GLY A 154 -30.20 -7.38 6.25
CA GLY A 154 -30.59 -7.41 4.84
C GLY A 154 -29.39 -7.25 3.89
N GLU A 155 -29.50 -6.30 2.98
CA GLU A 155 -28.49 -6.01 1.96
C GLU A 155 -27.15 -5.58 2.58
N ASP A 156 -27.17 -4.78 3.65
CA ASP A 156 -25.95 -4.28 4.29
C ASP A 156 -25.12 -5.40 4.92
N GLU A 157 -25.77 -6.41 5.53
CA GLU A 157 -25.05 -7.58 6.07
C GLU A 157 -24.45 -8.43 4.94
N GLN A 158 -25.12 -8.51 3.78
CA GLN A 158 -24.59 -9.19 2.60
C GLN A 158 -23.40 -8.46 2.00
N ARG A 159 -23.45 -7.13 1.94
CA ARG A 159 -22.33 -6.28 1.52
C ARG A 159 -21.14 -6.44 2.46
N TRP A 160 -21.39 -6.38 3.77
CA TRP A 160 -20.37 -6.63 4.79
C TRP A 160 -19.70 -7.98 4.58
N SER A 161 -20.50 -9.04 4.46
CA SER A 161 -20.01 -10.41 4.20
C SER A 161 -19.15 -10.48 2.94
N THR A 162 -19.54 -9.80 1.86
CA THR A 162 -18.77 -9.74 0.62
C THR A 162 -17.41 -9.09 0.82
N ILE A 163 -17.38 -7.92 1.47
CA ILE A 163 -16.16 -7.17 1.75
C ILE A 163 -15.21 -8.00 2.63
N VAL A 164 -15.69 -8.50 3.79
CA VAL A 164 -14.81 -9.17 4.76
C VAL A 164 -14.33 -10.55 4.30
N ASN A 165 -15.07 -11.24 3.43
CA ASN A 165 -14.60 -12.50 2.83
C ASN A 165 -13.66 -12.30 1.64
N SER A 166 -13.54 -11.07 1.14
CA SER A 166 -12.57 -10.71 0.09
C SER A 166 -11.29 -10.10 0.68
N PHE A 167 -11.35 -9.60 1.91
CA PHE A 167 -10.25 -8.85 2.53
C PHE A 167 -9.13 -9.77 3.02
N THR A 168 -7.95 -9.60 2.44
CA THR A 168 -6.78 -10.45 2.72
C THR A 168 -5.97 -10.00 3.93
N CYS A 169 -5.59 -10.98 4.76
CA CYS A 169 -4.57 -10.84 5.79
C CYS A 169 -3.27 -11.52 5.32
N ASP A 170 -2.20 -10.74 5.23
CA ASP A 170 -0.91 -11.09 4.64
C ASP A 170 0.28 -10.91 5.60
N TYR A 171 0.04 -10.70 6.89
CA TYR A 171 1.10 -10.51 7.89
C TYR A 171 0.94 -11.32 9.19
N CYS A 172 -0.25 -11.33 9.82
CA CYS A 172 -0.41 -11.91 11.18
C CYS A 172 -0.83 -13.38 11.15
N CYS A 173 -1.87 -13.71 10.41
CA CYS A 173 -2.41 -15.08 10.28
C CYS A 173 -2.17 -15.66 8.88
N GLY A 174 -1.67 -14.84 7.97
CA GLY A 174 -1.22 -15.22 6.64
C GLY A 174 0.17 -14.66 6.39
N SER A 175 0.67 -14.89 5.19
CA SER A 175 1.91 -14.30 4.68
C SER A 175 1.72 -13.91 3.23
N PRO A 176 2.62 -13.12 2.62
CA PRO A 176 2.54 -12.83 1.19
C PRO A 176 2.61 -14.09 0.30
N GLN A 177 3.21 -15.18 0.81
CA GLN A 177 3.26 -16.48 0.13
C GLN A 177 2.02 -17.34 0.40
N GLN A 178 1.32 -17.12 1.50
CA GLN A 178 0.12 -17.84 1.91
C GLN A 178 -0.89 -16.87 2.53
N PRO A 179 -1.54 -16.01 1.73
CA PRO A 179 -2.52 -15.08 2.24
C PRO A 179 -3.74 -15.84 2.78
N THR A 180 -4.37 -15.29 3.81
CA THR A 180 -5.66 -15.75 4.33
C THR A 180 -6.68 -14.62 4.25
N ILE A 181 -7.93 -14.87 4.60
CA ILE A 181 -8.99 -13.84 4.67
C ILE A 181 -9.27 -13.46 6.12
N ILE A 182 -9.66 -12.21 6.37
CA ILE A 182 -9.83 -11.69 7.74
C ILE A 182 -10.90 -12.44 8.53
N THR A 183 -11.90 -13.06 7.89
CA THR A 183 -12.91 -13.88 8.58
C THR A 183 -12.37 -15.19 9.15
N ARG A 184 -11.17 -15.62 8.73
CA ARG A 184 -10.49 -16.81 9.26
C ARG A 184 -9.49 -16.48 10.38
N CYS A 185 -9.44 -15.21 10.80
CA CYS A 185 -8.41 -14.70 11.71
C CYS A 185 -9.04 -14.17 13.00
N GLY A 186 -8.51 -14.61 14.14
CA GLY A 186 -8.93 -14.16 15.48
C GLY A 186 -8.11 -12.99 16.06
N CYS A 187 -7.18 -12.42 15.29
CA CYS A 187 -6.31 -11.34 15.78
C CYS A 187 -7.05 -9.99 15.89
N ALA A 188 -6.50 -9.08 16.70
CA ALA A 188 -7.07 -7.74 16.91
C ALA A 188 -7.22 -6.94 15.59
N HIS A 189 -6.30 -7.10 14.65
CA HIS A 189 -6.41 -6.45 13.34
C HIS A 189 -7.60 -6.95 12.52
N ALA A 190 -7.85 -8.26 12.52
CA ALA A 190 -8.96 -8.84 11.78
C ALA A 190 -10.30 -8.42 12.40
N LYS A 191 -10.38 -8.37 13.74
CA LYS A 191 -11.51 -7.81 14.46
C LYS A 191 -11.72 -6.33 14.12
N ALA A 192 -10.66 -5.52 14.13
CA ALA A 192 -10.72 -4.11 13.71
C ALA A 192 -11.18 -3.96 12.26
N ALA A 193 -10.64 -4.70 11.31
CA ALA A 193 -11.05 -4.62 9.90
C ALA A 193 -12.52 -5.02 9.71
N ARG A 194 -13.00 -6.05 10.39
CA ARG A 194 -14.42 -6.45 10.33
C ARG A 194 -15.34 -5.40 10.96
N GLY A 195 -14.93 -4.78 12.07
CA GLY A 195 -15.66 -3.68 12.70
C GLY A 195 -15.66 -2.40 11.87
N MET A 196 -14.53 -2.06 11.26
CA MET A 196 -14.39 -0.95 10.31
C MET A 196 -15.34 -1.12 9.11
N ALA A 197 -15.43 -2.33 8.53
CA ALA A 197 -16.39 -2.61 7.47
C ALA A 197 -17.85 -2.37 7.91
N ARG A 198 -18.22 -2.81 9.12
CA ARG A 198 -19.56 -2.57 9.66
C ARG A 198 -19.86 -1.07 9.77
N TRP A 199 -18.90 -0.31 10.29
CA TRP A 199 -19.04 1.13 10.48
C TRP A 199 -19.16 1.88 9.15
N PHE A 200 -18.32 1.55 8.16
CA PHE A 200 -18.40 2.18 6.84
C PHE A 200 -19.73 1.88 6.13
N ILE A 201 -20.21 0.64 6.17
CA ILE A 201 -21.50 0.30 5.56
C ILE A 201 -22.65 1.03 6.27
N GLN A 202 -22.67 1.04 7.60
CA GLN A 202 -23.71 1.73 8.36
C GLN A 202 -23.72 3.24 8.09
N SER A 203 -22.54 3.85 8.02
CA SER A 203 -22.41 5.31 7.96
C SER A 203 -22.50 5.87 6.54
N TYR A 204 -21.98 5.12 5.56
CA TYR A 204 -21.80 5.60 4.19
C TYR A 204 -22.08 4.55 3.10
N GLY A 205 -22.71 3.43 3.44
CA GLY A 205 -23.05 2.39 2.46
C GLY A 205 -23.93 2.91 1.32
N ASP A 206 -24.75 3.93 1.55
CA ASP A 206 -25.58 4.58 0.53
C ASP A 206 -24.81 5.51 -0.41
N LYS A 207 -23.57 5.88 -0.06
CA LYS A 207 -22.73 6.84 -0.79
C LYS A 207 -21.58 6.20 -1.53
N PHE A 208 -21.01 5.13 -0.97
CA PHE A 208 -19.81 4.49 -1.49
C PHE A 208 -20.04 3.03 -1.84
N SER A 209 -19.39 2.62 -2.93
CA SER A 209 -19.37 1.24 -3.38
C SER A 209 -18.57 0.32 -2.45
N ASP A 210 -18.80 -0.99 -2.56
CA ASP A 210 -18.05 -1.99 -1.80
C ASP A 210 -16.55 -1.94 -2.11
N GLU A 211 -16.18 -1.63 -3.35
CA GLU A 211 -14.79 -1.48 -3.76
C GLU A 211 -14.13 -0.24 -3.16
N GLU A 212 -14.84 0.88 -3.06
CA GLU A 212 -14.35 2.10 -2.41
C GLU A 212 -14.18 1.92 -0.90
N ILE A 213 -15.15 1.28 -0.24
CA ILE A 213 -15.05 0.94 1.18
C ILE A 213 -13.88 -0.03 1.41
N TYR A 214 -13.78 -1.08 0.60
CA TYR A 214 -12.68 -2.03 0.68
C TYR A 214 -11.32 -1.32 0.51
N GLY A 215 -11.20 -0.46 -0.50
CA GLY A 215 -9.95 0.25 -0.76
C GLY A 215 -9.60 1.22 0.36
N GLU A 216 -10.58 1.90 0.97
CA GLU A 216 -10.32 2.71 2.16
C GLU A 216 -9.82 1.85 3.33
N MET A 217 -10.46 0.72 3.59
CA MET A 217 -10.04 -0.21 4.66
C MET A 217 -8.64 -0.79 4.44
N ALA A 218 -8.17 -0.80 3.20
CA ALA A 218 -6.87 -1.33 2.79
C ALA A 218 -5.74 -0.30 2.86
N ARG A 219 -6.01 0.91 3.37
CA ARG A 219 -4.99 1.93 3.65
C ARG A 219 -4.24 1.63 4.95
#